data_AF-C7TNR1-F1
#
_entry.id   AF-C7TNR1-F1
#
_cell.length_a   1.000
_cell.length_b   1.000
_cell.length_c   1.000
_cell.angle_alpha   90.00
_cell.angle_beta   90.00
_cell.angle_gamma   90.00
#
_symmetry.space_group_name_H-M   'P 1'
#
loop_
_entity.id
_entity.type
_entity.pdbx_description
1 polymer ?
#
loop_
_entity_poly.entity_id
_entity_poly.type
_entity_poly.pdbx_seq_one_letter_code
_entity_poly.pdbx_strand_id
1 'polypeptide(L)'
;ELVTLHDVLDAQYVLDHHKDETYMRKIVRPLEALLVQHKRIIVKDSSVNAICYGAKILLPGVLRYDDGIEVGQEIVIVSTKGEAICLAIAQMTTSTMASTDHGVVAKSKRVIMERDVYGRKWGLGPVASKKKQMIKDGLLDKFGKPNANTPANWKAVDYSVT
;
A
#
# COMPACT_ATOMS: atom_id res chain seq x y z
N GLU A 1 28.33 -2.40 -1.41
CA GLU A 1 29.65 -3.02 -1.20
C GLU A 1 29.62 -4.36 -1.89
N LEU A 2 30.77 -4.73 -2.45
CA LEU A 2 30.95 -5.98 -3.15
C LEU A 2 31.43 -7.01 -2.13
N VAL A 3 30.84 -8.21 -2.14
CA VAL A 3 31.22 -9.33 -1.27
C VAL A 3 31.77 -10.46 -2.12
N THR A 4 32.65 -11.27 -1.55
CA THR A 4 33.22 -12.44 -2.21
C THR A 4 32.45 -13.71 -1.87
N LEU A 5 32.62 -14.77 -2.66
CA LEU A 5 32.01 -16.07 -2.36
C LEU A 5 32.56 -16.68 -1.05
N HIS A 6 33.78 -16.32 -0.65
CA HIS A 6 34.36 -16.74 0.62
C HIS A 6 33.64 -16.09 1.80
N ASP A 7 33.29 -14.80 1.70
CA ASP A 7 32.54 -14.11 2.76
C ASP A 7 31.16 -14.75 2.99
N VAL A 8 30.52 -15.27 1.92
CA VAL A 8 29.24 -15.97 2.01
C VAL A 8 29.39 -17.31 2.74
N LEU A 9 30.45 -18.05 2.42
CA LEU A 9 30.75 -19.33 3.09
C LEU A 9 31.02 -19.11 4.59
N ASP A 10 31.85 -18.12 4.91
CA ASP A 10 32.22 -17.81 6.30
C ASP A 10 31.01 -17.30 7.09
N ALA A 11 30.17 -16.46 6.49
CA ALA A 11 28.95 -15.98 7.13
C ALA A 11 27.97 -17.12 7.44
N GLN A 12 27.82 -18.10 6.53
CA GLN A 12 26.98 -19.27 6.77
C GLN A 12 27.56 -20.14 7.90
N TYR A 13 28.88 -20.37 7.90
CA TYR A 13 29.55 -21.16 8.95
C TYR A 13 29.35 -20.55 10.34
N VAL A 14 29.54 -19.22 10.47
CA VAL A 14 29.37 -18.49 11.73
C VAL A 14 27.92 -18.55 12.21
N LEU A 15 26.96 -18.44 11.29
CA LEU A 15 25.53 -18.56 11.61
C LEU A 15 25.21 -19.96 12.18
N ASP A 16 25.72 -21.03 11.57
CA ASP A 16 25.41 -22.41 11.99
C ASP A 16 26.07 -22.79 13.32
N HIS A 17 27.32 -22.36 13.57
CA HIS A 17 28.08 -22.78 14.74
C HIS A 17 27.88 -21.87 15.95
N HIS A 18 27.79 -20.56 15.72
CA HIS A 18 27.72 -19.55 16.78
C HIS A 18 26.34 -18.92 16.92
N LYS A 19 25.41 -19.20 15.99
CA LYS A 19 24.08 -18.56 15.92
C LYS A 19 24.14 -17.03 15.86
N ASP A 20 25.26 -16.49 15.38
CA ASP A 20 25.46 -15.06 15.21
C ASP A 20 25.04 -14.64 13.80
N GLU A 21 23.99 -13.82 13.72
CA GLU A 21 23.43 -13.33 12.45
C GLU A 21 24.12 -12.07 11.94
N THR A 22 24.99 -11.43 12.72
CA THR A 22 25.56 -10.11 12.39
C THR A 22 26.31 -10.13 11.05
N TYR A 23 27.08 -11.18 10.80
CA TYR A 23 27.83 -11.31 9.56
C TYR A 23 26.89 -11.54 8.37
N MET A 24 25.91 -12.43 8.51
CA MET A 24 24.90 -12.71 7.49
C MET A 24 24.07 -11.47 7.11
N ARG A 25 23.63 -10.69 8.12
CA ARG A 25 22.87 -9.45 7.92
C ARG A 25 23.69 -8.34 7.27
N LYS A 26 25.02 -8.41 7.34
CA LYS A 26 25.92 -7.47 6.66
C LYS A 26 26.08 -7.80 5.17
N ILE A 27 26.17 -9.09 4.84
CA ILE A 27 26.35 -9.54 3.44
C ILE A 27 25.04 -9.50 2.65
N VAL A 28 23.91 -9.89 3.26
CA VAL A 28 22.60 -9.89 2.60
C VAL A 28 21.95 -8.52 2.79
N ARG A 29 21.90 -7.75 1.70
CA ARG A 29 21.24 -6.43 1.70
C ARG A 29 19.74 -6.56 1.42
N PRO A 30 18.91 -5.71 2.03
CA PRO A 30 17.49 -5.65 1.74
C PRO A 30 17.25 -5.24 0.28
N LEU A 31 16.20 -5.79 -0.34
CA LEU A 31 15.87 -5.54 -1.76
C LEU A 31 15.55 -4.05 -2.01
N GLU A 32 15.12 -3.34 -0.97
CA GLU A 32 14.88 -1.89 -0.96
C GLU A 32 16.11 -1.10 -1.42
N ALA A 33 17.32 -1.61 -1.20
CA ALA A 33 18.56 -0.96 -1.63
C ALA A 33 18.65 -0.78 -3.16
N LEU A 34 17.97 -1.64 -3.93
CA LEU A 34 17.90 -1.53 -5.39
C LEU A 34 16.89 -0.48 -5.87
N LEU A 35 15.95 -0.07 -5.00
CA LEU A 35 14.82 0.77 -5.35
C LEU A 35 15.02 2.25 -5.01
N VAL A 36 16.18 2.60 -4.44
CA VAL A 36 16.50 3.96 -3.92
C VAL A 36 16.41 5.04 -4.99
N GLN A 37 16.64 4.72 -6.26
CA GLN A 37 16.58 5.68 -7.37
C GLN A 37 15.15 6.04 -7.79
N HIS A 38 14.15 5.22 -7.44
CA HIS A 38 12.77 5.46 -7.83
C HIS A 38 12.09 6.44 -6.89
N LYS A 39 11.21 7.28 -7.44
CA LYS A 39 10.33 8.14 -6.64
C LYS A 39 9.38 7.29 -5.81
N ARG A 40 9.13 7.71 -4.58
CA ARG A 40 8.38 6.92 -3.59
C ARG A 40 7.00 7.50 -3.36
N ILE A 41 6.03 6.61 -3.17
CA ILE A 41 4.71 6.95 -2.63
C ILE A 41 4.49 6.10 -1.38
N ILE A 42 4.28 6.75 -0.26
CA ILE A 42 4.01 6.11 1.03
C ILE A 42 2.49 5.94 1.17
N VAL A 43 2.05 4.71 1.44
CA VAL A 43 0.62 4.37 1.55
C VAL A 43 0.22 4.02 2.97
N LYS A 44 -1.08 4.17 3.27
CA LYS A 44 -1.68 3.72 4.54
C LYS A 44 -1.57 2.20 4.66
N ASP A 45 -1.25 1.72 5.85
CA ASP A 45 -1.17 0.29 6.20
C ASP A 45 -2.46 -0.48 5.84
N SER A 46 -3.62 0.20 5.88
CA SER A 46 -4.92 -0.37 5.49
C SER A 46 -5.00 -0.78 4.02
N SER A 47 -4.22 -0.13 3.16
CA SER A 47 -4.26 -0.29 1.71
C SER A 47 -3.19 -1.25 1.19
N VAL A 48 -2.20 -1.59 2.02
CA VAL A 48 -1.05 -2.43 1.63
C VAL A 48 -1.49 -3.77 1.09
N ASN A 49 -2.32 -4.52 1.84
CA ASN A 49 -2.71 -5.86 1.41
C ASN A 49 -3.51 -5.82 0.09
N ALA A 50 -4.37 -4.83 -0.11
CA ALA A 50 -5.09 -4.67 -1.38
C ALA A 50 -4.12 -4.50 -2.57
N ILE A 51 -3.04 -3.74 -2.37
CA ILE A 51 -1.99 -3.53 -3.37
C ILE A 51 -1.21 -4.83 -3.62
N CYS A 52 -0.97 -5.66 -2.60
CA CYS A 52 -0.35 -6.98 -2.76
C CYS A 52 -1.19 -7.94 -3.62
N TYR A 53 -2.51 -7.75 -3.68
CA TYR A 53 -3.41 -8.46 -4.60
C TYR A 53 -3.45 -7.85 -6.01
N GLY A 54 -2.72 -6.76 -6.27
CA GLY A 54 -2.70 -6.06 -7.56
C GLY A 54 -3.80 -5.02 -7.73
N ALA A 55 -4.41 -4.54 -6.64
CA ALA A 55 -5.34 -3.42 -6.72
C ALA A 55 -4.61 -2.14 -7.18
N LYS A 56 -5.37 -1.27 -7.87
CA LYS A 56 -4.89 0.07 -8.22
C LYS A 56 -4.69 0.91 -6.96
N ILE A 57 -3.67 1.77 -6.95
CA ILE A 57 -3.40 2.67 -5.84
C ILE A 57 -4.31 3.87 -6.00
N LEU A 58 -5.20 4.08 -5.03
CA LEU A 58 -6.13 5.21 -4.99
C LEU A 58 -5.62 6.30 -4.06
N LEU A 59 -5.97 7.55 -4.36
CA LEU A 59 -5.52 8.71 -3.61
C LEU A 59 -5.83 8.66 -2.10
N PRO A 60 -7.01 8.19 -1.63
CA PRO A 60 -7.28 8.08 -0.19
C PRO A 60 -6.35 7.11 0.57
N GLY A 61 -5.68 6.22 -0.17
CA GLY A 61 -4.69 5.29 0.37
C GLY A 61 -3.27 5.86 0.44
N VAL A 62 -3.02 7.04 -0.10
CA VAL A 62 -1.70 7.69 -0.08
C VAL A 62 -1.58 8.57 1.17
N LEU A 63 -0.43 8.49 1.84
CA LEU A 63 -0.06 9.35 2.96
C LEU A 63 0.90 10.46 2.53
N ARG A 64 1.93 10.09 1.77
CA ARG A 64 2.98 11.01 1.31
C ARG A 64 3.47 10.57 -0.06
N TYR A 65 4.02 11.50 -0.82
CA TYR A 65 4.61 11.26 -2.13
C TYR A 65 5.83 12.15 -2.31
N ASP A 66 6.81 11.68 -3.08
CA ASP A 66 7.96 12.51 -3.47
C ASP A 66 7.54 13.55 -4.52
N ASP A 67 8.29 14.66 -4.60
CA ASP A 67 8.06 15.70 -5.60
C ASP A 67 8.58 15.32 -6.99
N GLY A 68 7.97 15.92 -8.01
CA GLY A 68 8.35 15.75 -9.41
C GLY A 68 8.02 14.37 -9.97
N ILE A 69 6.88 13.80 -9.56
CA ILE A 69 6.31 12.60 -10.17
C ILE A 69 5.53 13.03 -11.40
N GLU A 70 5.90 12.45 -12.55
CA GLU A 70 5.24 12.65 -13.83
C GLU A 70 4.39 11.44 -14.23
N VAL A 71 3.38 11.66 -15.08
CA VAL A 71 2.53 10.56 -15.58
C VAL A 71 3.37 9.60 -16.43
N GLY A 72 3.21 8.30 -16.20
CA GLY A 72 3.95 7.25 -16.91
C GLY A 72 5.32 6.94 -16.30
N GLN A 73 5.76 7.69 -15.29
CA GLN A 73 7.01 7.40 -14.58
C GLN A 73 6.91 6.14 -13.73
N GLU A 74 8.01 5.39 -13.65
CA GLU A 74 8.13 4.25 -12.73
C GLU A 74 8.43 4.75 -11.31
N ILE A 75 7.60 4.28 -10.39
CA ILE A 75 7.62 4.67 -8.98
C ILE A 75 7.57 3.44 -8.09
N VAL A 76 8.06 3.57 -6.86
CA VAL A 76 7.96 2.53 -5.84
C VAL A 76 6.91 2.90 -4.81
N ILE A 77 6.05 1.95 -4.48
CA ILE A 77 5.05 2.07 -3.42
C ILE A 77 5.63 1.46 -2.15
N VAL A 78 5.61 2.24 -1.07
CA VAL A 78 6.32 1.93 0.17
C VAL A 78 5.34 1.96 1.35
N SER A 79 5.52 1.07 2.32
CA SER A 79 4.78 1.15 3.58
C SER A 79 5.29 2.31 4.45
N THR A 80 4.56 2.64 5.53
CA THR A 80 4.99 3.63 6.52
C THR A 80 6.31 3.24 7.22
N LYS A 81 6.66 1.95 7.20
CA LYS A 81 7.90 1.40 7.77
C LYS A 81 9.08 1.42 6.81
N GLY A 82 8.85 1.81 5.54
CA GLY A 82 9.90 1.80 4.52
C GLY A 82 10.05 0.49 3.74
N GLU A 83 9.11 -0.45 3.89
CA GLU A 83 9.12 -1.72 3.15
C GLU A 83 8.61 -1.51 1.72
N ALA A 84 9.28 -2.10 0.73
CA ALA A 84 8.85 -2.00 -0.67
C ALA A 84 7.66 -2.93 -0.96
N ILE A 85 6.51 -2.35 -1.27
CA ILE A 85 5.27 -3.09 -1.54
C ILE A 85 5.23 -3.55 -3.00
N CYS A 86 5.34 -2.58 -3.92
CA CYS A 86 5.30 -2.86 -5.35
C CYS A 86 5.97 -1.75 -6.17
N LEU A 87 6.35 -2.11 -7.39
CA LEU A 87 6.63 -1.16 -8.47
C LEU A 87 5.35 -0.81 -9.19
N ALA A 88 5.15 0.46 -9.47
CA ALA A 88 3.96 0.98 -10.11
C ALA A 88 4.31 2.02 -11.17
N ILE A 89 3.37 2.24 -12.09
CA ILE A 89 3.45 3.31 -13.08
C ILE A 89 2.51 4.41 -12.61
N ALA A 90 3.04 5.62 -12.46
CA ALA A 90 2.27 6.79 -12.08
C ALA A 90 1.20 7.12 -13.13
N GLN A 91 0.00 7.44 -12.68
CA GLN A 91 -1.14 7.86 -13.51
C GLN A 91 -1.55 9.32 -13.23
N MET A 92 -0.95 9.93 -12.21
CA MET A 92 -1.19 11.31 -11.79
C MET A 92 0.15 11.98 -11.52
N THR A 93 0.24 13.28 -11.80
CA THR A 93 1.39 14.11 -11.44
C THR A 93 1.31 14.55 -9.98
N THR A 94 2.44 14.97 -9.40
CA THR A 94 2.48 15.59 -8.06
C THR A 94 1.48 16.75 -7.91
N SER A 95 1.36 17.63 -8.91
CA SER A 95 0.43 18.78 -8.87
C SER A 95 -1.03 18.36 -8.84
N THR A 96 -1.39 17.34 -9.63
CA THR A 96 -2.76 16.80 -9.63
C THR A 96 -3.08 16.07 -8.33
N MET A 97 -2.14 15.31 -7.79
CA MET A 97 -2.30 14.63 -6.49
C MET A 97 -2.54 15.61 -5.34
N ALA A 98 -1.99 16.83 -5.41
CA ALA A 98 -2.21 17.88 -4.42
C ALA A 98 -3.58 18.58 -4.56
N SER A 99 -4.16 18.58 -5.75
CA SER A 99 -5.36 19.38 -6.07
C SER A 99 -6.67 18.58 -6.04
N THR A 100 -6.61 17.27 -6.27
CA THR A 100 -7.79 16.40 -6.36
C THR A 100 -8.03 15.61 -5.09
N ASP A 101 -9.29 15.33 -4.72
CA ASP A 101 -9.63 14.49 -3.56
C ASP A 101 -9.84 13.00 -3.89
N HIS A 102 -9.93 12.67 -5.18
CA HIS A 102 -10.24 11.33 -5.66
C HIS A 102 -9.48 11.03 -6.95
N GLY A 103 -9.11 9.77 -7.15
CA GLY A 103 -8.40 9.36 -8.36
C GLY A 103 -7.58 8.10 -8.17
N VAL A 104 -7.12 7.56 -9.31
CA VAL A 104 -6.13 6.48 -9.36
C VAL A 104 -4.76 7.11 -9.48
N VAL A 105 -3.96 7.00 -8.43
CA VAL A 105 -2.60 7.57 -8.37
C VAL A 105 -1.64 6.77 -9.21
N ALA A 106 -1.70 5.43 -9.11
CA ALA A 106 -0.76 4.56 -9.79
C ALA A 106 -1.37 3.19 -10.08
N LYS A 107 -0.84 2.56 -11.14
CA LYS A 107 -1.17 1.19 -11.52
C LYS A 107 0.00 0.28 -11.18
N SER A 108 -0.24 -0.80 -10.44
CA SER A 108 0.77 -1.79 -10.11
C SER A 108 1.36 -2.43 -11.38
N LYS A 109 2.68 -2.39 -11.50
CA LYS A 109 3.46 -3.08 -12.55
C LYS A 109 3.96 -4.42 -12.04
N ARG A 110 4.58 -4.45 -10.85
CA ARG A 110 5.10 -5.66 -10.21
C ARG A 110 4.94 -5.61 -8.70
N VAL A 111 4.22 -6.57 -8.12
CA VAL A 111 4.13 -6.75 -6.67
C VAL A 111 5.38 -7.46 -6.15
N ILE A 112 5.95 -6.96 -5.05
CA ILE A 112 7.15 -7.49 -4.40
C ILE A 112 6.77 -8.12 -3.06
N MET A 113 6.00 -7.40 -2.24
CA MET A 113 5.58 -7.84 -0.91
C MET A 113 4.62 -9.02 -0.98
N GLU A 114 4.79 -9.96 -0.05
CA GLU A 114 3.89 -11.11 0.09
C GLU A 114 2.47 -10.70 0.48
N ARG A 115 1.52 -11.55 0.15
CA ARG A 115 0.10 -11.35 0.49
C ARG A 115 -0.11 -11.66 1.97
N ASP A 116 -1.07 -10.99 2.58
CA ASP A 116 -1.50 -11.22 3.97
C ASP A 116 -0.45 -10.92 5.06
N VAL A 117 0.70 -10.30 4.73
CA VAL A 117 1.62 -9.67 5.71
C VAL A 117 0.90 -8.58 6.49
N TYR A 118 0.03 -7.83 5.82
CA TYR A 118 -0.88 -6.86 6.41
C TYR A 118 -2.31 -7.41 6.43
N GLY A 119 -3.04 -7.19 7.53
CA GLY A 119 -4.42 -7.65 7.66
C GLY A 119 -5.36 -7.08 6.58
N ARG A 120 -6.32 -7.89 6.12
CA ARG A 120 -7.31 -7.46 5.11
C ARG A 120 -8.26 -6.42 5.71
N LYS A 121 -8.25 -5.19 5.17
CA LYS A 121 -9.15 -4.11 5.62
C LYS A 121 -10.24 -3.70 4.61
N TRP A 122 -10.42 -4.47 3.54
CA TRP A 122 -11.49 -4.22 2.58
C TRP A 122 -12.89 -4.34 3.23
N GLY A 123 -13.82 -3.45 2.87
CA GLY A 123 -15.19 -3.51 3.40
C GLY A 123 -15.37 -3.12 4.88
N LEU A 124 -14.33 -2.55 5.51
CA LEU A 124 -14.36 -1.94 6.86
C LEU A 124 -14.35 -0.41 6.83
N GLY A 125 -14.29 0.20 5.64
CA GLY A 125 -14.30 1.67 5.51
C GLY A 125 -15.63 2.29 5.98
N PRO A 126 -15.64 3.60 6.31
CA PRO A 126 -16.80 4.28 6.88
C PRO A 126 -18.07 4.12 6.02
N VAL A 127 -17.92 4.14 4.69
CA VAL A 127 -19.02 3.92 3.74
C VAL A 127 -19.59 2.50 3.83
N ALA A 128 -18.72 1.49 3.86
CA ALA A 128 -19.11 0.10 3.90
C ALA A 128 -19.76 -0.26 5.24
N SER A 129 -19.22 0.26 6.35
CA SER A 129 -19.77 0.10 7.69
C SER A 129 -21.13 0.78 7.84
N LYS A 130 -21.27 2.04 7.40
CA LYS A 130 -22.55 2.77 7.40
C LYS A 130 -23.60 2.08 6.53
N LYS A 131 -23.21 1.57 5.36
CA LYS A 131 -24.10 0.77 4.50
C LYS A 131 -24.57 -0.51 5.18
N LYS A 132 -23.67 -1.26 5.83
CA LYS A 132 -24.03 -2.47 6.59
C LYS A 132 -24.97 -2.16 7.76
N GLN A 133 -24.72 -1.04 8.45
CA GLN A 133 -25.57 -0.57 9.56
C GLN A 133 -26.96 -0.18 9.05
N MET A 134 -27.06 0.59 7.97
CA MET A 134 -28.35 0.96 7.36
C MET A 134 -29.15 -0.24 6.83
N ILE A 135 -28.50 -1.31 6.36
CA ILE A 135 -29.17 -2.58 6.01
C ILE A 135 -29.72 -3.25 7.29
N LYS A 136 -28.96 -3.23 8.38
CA LYS A 136 -29.40 -3.77 9.68
C LYS A 136 -30.57 -2.96 10.27
N ASP A 137 -30.56 -1.64 10.08
CA ASP A 137 -31.59 -0.72 10.56
C ASP A 137 -32.84 -0.69 9.64
N GLY A 138 -32.86 -1.46 8.55
CA GLY A 138 -33.99 -1.54 7.61
C GLY A 138 -34.17 -0.31 6.70
N LEU A 139 -33.24 0.64 6.74
CA LEU A 139 -33.22 1.85 5.91
C LEU A 139 -32.77 1.55 4.47
N LEU A 140 -32.19 0.37 4.23
CA LEU A 140 -31.83 -0.15 2.91
C LEU A 140 -32.35 -1.59 2.77
N ASP A 141 -32.60 -2.02 1.54
CA ASP A 141 -32.97 -3.42 1.24
C ASP A 141 -31.81 -4.40 1.54
N LYS A 142 -32.08 -5.72 1.57
CA LYS A 142 -31.10 -6.80 1.78
C LYS A 142 -29.90 -6.72 0.83
N PHE A 143 -30.08 -6.16 -0.36
CA PHE A 143 -29.02 -5.96 -1.36
C PHE A 143 -28.35 -4.57 -1.28
N GLY A 144 -28.75 -3.74 -0.32
CA GLY A 144 -28.21 -2.39 -0.11
C GLY A 144 -28.65 -1.38 -1.17
N LYS A 145 -29.85 -1.56 -1.73
CA LYS A 145 -30.51 -0.61 -2.64
C LYS A 145 -31.44 0.34 -1.84
N PRO A 146 -31.67 1.57 -2.32
CA PRO A 146 -32.62 2.48 -1.69
C PRO A 146 -34.04 1.92 -1.66
N ASN A 147 -34.73 2.12 -0.55
CA ASN A 147 -36.15 1.84 -0.34
C ASN A 147 -36.89 3.15 0.01
N ALA A 148 -38.20 3.06 0.28
CA ALA A 148 -39.02 4.24 0.64
C ALA A 148 -38.55 4.96 1.93
N ASN A 149 -37.78 4.28 2.79
CA ASN A 149 -37.30 4.80 4.07
C ASN A 149 -35.84 5.32 3.99
N THR A 150 -35.21 5.28 2.81
CA THR A 150 -33.81 5.69 2.68
C THR A 150 -33.70 7.23 2.69
N PRO A 151 -32.91 7.83 3.60
CA PRO A 151 -32.70 9.27 3.61
C PRO A 151 -31.97 9.75 2.34
N ALA A 152 -32.35 10.91 1.80
CA ALA A 152 -31.81 11.45 0.55
C ALA A 152 -30.26 11.61 0.56
N ASN A 153 -29.68 11.94 1.72
CA ASN A 153 -28.24 12.13 1.91
C ASN A 153 -27.47 10.86 2.37
N TRP A 154 -27.99 9.65 2.13
CA TRP A 154 -27.33 8.42 2.60
C TRP A 154 -25.94 8.17 1.98
N LYS A 155 -25.66 8.75 0.80
CA LYS A 155 -24.37 8.64 0.09
C LYS A 155 -23.31 9.65 0.56
N ALA A 156 -23.68 10.65 1.36
CA ALA A 156 -22.72 11.62 1.88
C ALA A 156 -21.86 10.95 2.97
N VAL A 157 -20.55 10.98 2.77
CA VAL A 157 -19.54 10.40 3.66
C VAL A 157 -18.62 11.53 4.06
N ASP A 158 -18.49 11.74 5.37
CA ASP A 158 -17.52 12.67 5.94
C ASP A 158 -16.19 11.93 6.11
N TYR A 159 -15.16 12.37 5.39
CA TYR A 159 -13.83 11.77 5.42
C TYR A 159 -12.95 12.33 6.56
N SER A 160 -13.44 13.29 7.34
CA SER A 160 -12.69 13.94 8.42
C SER A 160 -12.47 13.07 9.66
N VAL A 161 -13.17 11.93 9.79
CA VAL A 161 -13.18 11.10 11.01
C VAL A 161 -12.26 9.85 10.91
N THR A 162 -11.18 9.91 10.12
CA THR A 162 -10.19 8.79 10.07
C THR A 162 -8.76 9.24 10.28
#